data_AF-A0A847R593-F1
#
_entry.id   AF-A0A847R593-F1
#
_cell.length_a   1.000
_cell.length_b   1.000
_cell.length_c   1.000
_cell.angle_alpha   90.00
_cell.angle_beta   90.00
_cell.angle_gamma   90.00
#
_symmetry.space_group_name_H-M   'P 1'
#
loop_
_entity.id
_entity.type
_entity.pdbx_description
1 polymer ?
#
loop_
_entity_poly.entity_id
_entity_poly.type
_entity_poly.pdbx_seq_one_letter_code
_entity_poly.pdbx_strand_id
1 'polypeptide(L)'
;MDFLELGQFVKHARKARGVRQQQMADDLGLARATLSGFESGRTADIGLRKVLKMLEYLHYEVTPQAVSRLPTFESLLAERDDV
;
A
#
# COMPACT_ATOMS: atom_id res chain seq x y z
N MET A 1 9.71 -0.94 -1.22
CA MET A 1 8.29 -0.57 -1.39
C MET A 1 8.15 0.44 -2.50
N ASP A 2 7.95 -0.06 -3.72
CA ASP A 2 7.43 0.68 -4.85
C ASP A 2 5.89 0.76 -4.83
N PHE A 3 5.31 1.31 -5.90
CA PHE A 3 3.86 1.47 -6.03
C PHE A 3 3.09 0.14 -6.08
N LEU A 4 3.64 -0.87 -6.75
CA LEU A 4 3.02 -2.18 -6.86
C LEU A 4 3.03 -2.90 -5.52
N GLU A 5 4.17 -2.87 -4.83
CA GLU A 5 4.34 -3.42 -3.48
C GLU A 5 3.36 -2.77 -2.49
N LEU A 6 3.17 -1.45 -2.55
CA LEU A 6 2.20 -0.74 -1.72
C LEU A 6 0.75 -1.16 -2.03
N GLY A 7 0.38 -1.27 -3.30
CA GLY A 7 -0.95 -1.73 -3.70
C GLY A 7 -1.24 -3.16 -3.22
N GLN A 8 -0.25 -4.05 -3.35
CA GLN A 8 -0.34 -5.41 -2.82
C GLN A 8 -0.44 -5.41 -1.29
N PHE A 9 0.35 -4.61 -0.59
CA PHE A 9 0.27 -4.47 0.86
C PHE A 9 -1.16 -4.09 1.30
N VAL A 10 -1.75 -3.06 0.68
CA VAL A 10 -3.13 -2.62 0.97
C VAL A 10 -4.14 -3.74 0.72
N LYS A 11 -4.00 -4.50 -0.37
CA LYS A 11 -4.85 -5.66 -0.67
C LYS A 11 -4.77 -6.73 0.42
N HIS A 12 -3.57 -7.07 0.87
CA HIS A 12 -3.36 -8.08 1.91
C HIS A 12 -3.93 -7.61 3.25
N ALA A 13 -3.61 -6.38 3.65
CA ALA A 13 -4.12 -5.74 4.86
C ALA A 13 -5.66 -5.67 4.90
N ARG A 14 -6.30 -5.35 3.76
CA ARG A 14 -7.76 -5.34 3.63
C ARG A 14 -8.34 -6.75 3.80
N LYS A 15 -7.76 -7.75 3.13
CA LYS A 15 -8.21 -9.15 3.22
C LYS A 15 -8.04 -9.75 4.60
N ALA A 16 -6.95 -9.44 5.29
CA ALA A 16 -6.70 -9.91 6.66
C ALA A 16 -7.78 -9.45 7.65
N ARG A 17 -8.42 -8.32 7.37
CA ARG A 17 -9.54 -7.76 8.14
C ARG A 17 -10.92 -8.23 7.65
N GLY A 18 -11.00 -9.11 6.66
CA GLY A 18 -12.27 -9.58 6.09
C GLY A 18 -13.04 -8.52 5.28
N VAL A 19 -12.43 -7.36 5.00
CA VAL A 19 -13.09 -6.26 4.31
C VAL A 19 -13.12 -6.53 2.80
N ARG A 20 -14.27 -6.34 2.16
CA ARG A 20 -14.41 -6.46 0.69
C ARG A 20 -13.98 -5.15 0.01
N GLN A 21 -13.51 -5.23 -1.24
CA GLN A 21 -13.16 -4.02 -2.01
C GLN A 21 -14.32 -3.03 -2.12
N GLN A 22 -15.54 -3.53 -2.34
CA GLN A 22 -16.72 -2.67 -2.44
C GLN A 22 -16.96 -1.91 -1.13
N GLN A 23 -16.93 -2.62 0.00
CA GLN A 23 -17.09 -2.03 1.33
C GLN A 23 -16.10 -0.87 1.57
N MET A 24 -14.80 -1.15 1.40
CA MET A 24 -13.77 -0.12 1.60
C MET A 24 -13.91 1.05 0.61
N ALA A 25 -14.33 0.79 -0.62
CA ALA A 25 -14.55 1.83 -1.60
C ALA A 25 -15.73 2.74 -1.19
N ASP A 26 -16.83 2.15 -0.72
CA ASP A 26 -18.01 2.88 -0.25
C ASP A 26 -17.69 3.72 0.99
N ASP A 27 -17.02 3.13 1.98
CA ASP A 27 -16.62 3.81 3.22
C ASP A 27 -15.69 5.00 2.97
N LEU A 28 -14.87 4.93 1.92
CA LEU A 28 -13.92 5.97 1.55
C LEU A 28 -14.45 6.96 0.49
N GLY A 29 -15.66 6.75 -0.03
CA GLY A 29 -16.22 7.55 -1.12
C GLY A 29 -15.39 7.45 -2.42
N LEU A 30 -14.87 6.25 -2.72
CA LEU A 30 -14.05 5.96 -3.89
C LEU A 30 -14.79 5.06 -4.86
N ALA A 31 -14.47 5.15 -6.16
CA ALA A 31 -14.92 4.14 -7.10
C ALA A 31 -14.21 2.80 -6.80
N ARG A 32 -14.95 1.71 -6.70
CA ARG A 32 -14.38 0.35 -6.51
C ARG A 32 -13.31 0.01 -7.56
N ALA A 33 -13.48 0.47 -8.80
CA ALA A 33 -12.49 0.30 -9.86
C ALA A 33 -11.14 0.96 -9.55
N THR A 34 -11.15 2.12 -8.89
CA THR A 34 -9.92 2.80 -8.43
C THR A 34 -9.18 1.95 -7.39
N LEU A 35 -9.90 1.43 -6.38
CA LEU A 35 -9.29 0.55 -5.37
C LEU A 35 -8.75 -0.75 -6.01
N SER A 36 -9.53 -1.38 -6.89
CA SER A 36 -9.11 -2.60 -7.59
C SER A 36 -7.89 -2.38 -8.49
N GLY A 37 -7.85 -1.28 -9.23
CA GLY A 37 -6.73 -0.91 -10.09
C GLY A 37 -5.46 -0.62 -9.28
N PHE A 38 -5.58 0.08 -8.16
CA PHE A 38 -4.48 0.31 -7.22
C PHE A 38 -3.96 -1.00 -6.61
N GLU A 39 -4.84 -1.84 -6.05
CA GLU A 39 -4.48 -3.13 -5.43
C GLU A 39 -3.86 -4.16 -6.40
N SER A 40 -3.96 -3.91 -7.70
CA SER A 40 -3.41 -4.78 -8.75
C SER A 40 -2.27 -4.13 -9.53
N GLY A 41 -1.90 -2.89 -9.21
CA GLY A 41 -0.88 -2.13 -9.95
C GLY A 41 -1.27 -1.78 -11.40
N ARG A 42 -2.53 -1.99 -11.80
CA ARG A 42 -2.99 -1.68 -13.17
C ARG A 42 -3.26 -0.20 -13.40
N THR A 43 -3.43 0.57 -12.33
CA THR A 43 -3.62 2.01 -12.41
C THR A 43 -2.27 2.70 -12.40
N ALA A 44 -2.01 3.54 -13.41
CA ALA A 44 -0.76 4.28 -13.53
C ALA A 44 -0.59 5.37 -12.45
N ASP A 45 -1.70 5.94 -11.96
CA ASP A 45 -1.66 6.98 -10.93
C ASP A 45 -2.93 7.02 -10.05
N ILE A 46 -2.74 7.35 -8.78
CA ILE A 46 -3.79 7.59 -7.80
C ILE A 46 -3.36 8.73 -6.88
N GLY A 47 -4.25 9.72 -6.69
CA GLY A 47 -3.93 10.86 -5.83
C GLY A 47 -3.56 10.44 -4.40
N LEU A 48 -2.44 10.96 -3.89
CA LEU A 48 -1.88 10.63 -2.57
C LEU A 48 -2.91 10.67 -1.42
N ARG A 49 -3.83 11.64 -1.43
CA ARG A 49 -4.92 11.72 -0.43
C ARG A 49 -5.76 10.45 -0.35
N LYS A 50 -6.01 9.77 -1.47
CA LYS A 50 -6.75 8.51 -1.49
C LYS A 50 -5.95 7.39 -0.84
N VAL A 51 -4.65 7.32 -1.12
CA VAL A 51 -3.73 6.34 -0.53
C VAL A 51 -3.64 6.52 0.98
N LEU A 52 -3.48 7.76 1.46
CA LEU A 52 -3.44 8.06 2.89
C LEU A 52 -4.72 7.61 3.59
N LYS A 53 -5.90 7.92 3.01
CA LYS A 53 -7.19 7.45 3.54
C LYS A 53 -7.33 5.93 3.57
N MET A 54 -6.80 5.23 2.57
CA MET A 54 -6.80 3.76 2.54
C MET A 54 -5.96 3.19 3.68
N LEU A 55 -4.79 3.77 3.93
CA LEU A 55 -3.90 3.34 5.01
C LEU A 55 -4.49 3.63 6.38
N GLU A 56 -5.06 4.82 6.57
CA GLU A 56 -5.78 5.21 7.78
C GLU A 56 -6.96 4.26 8.08
N TYR A 57 -7.80 3.96 7.08
CA TYR A 57 -8.90 3.00 7.19
C TYR A 57 -8.42 1.60 7.61
N LEU A 58 -7.22 1.23 7.18
CA LEU A 58 -6.59 -0.04 7.53
C LEU A 58 -5.76 0.05 8.82
N HIS A 59 -5.83 1.14 9.59
CA HIS A 59 -5.05 1.37 10.81
C HIS A 59 -3.53 1.32 10.59
N TYR A 60 -3.06 1.92 9.50
CA TYR A 60 -1.65 2.18 9.24
C TYR A 60 -1.39 3.67 9.13
N GLU A 61 -0.22 4.08 9.60
CA GLU A 61 0.27 5.44 9.47
C GLU A 61 1.38 5.52 8.43
N VAL A 62 1.52 6.68 7.78
CA VAL A 62 2.63 6.96 6.86
C VAL A 62 3.50 8.05 7.47
N THR A 63 4.75 7.70 7.73
CA THR A 63 5.76 8.65 8.22
C THR A 63 6.84 8.85 7.17
N PRO A 64 7.21 10.10 6.82
CA PRO A 64 8.39 10.34 6.02
C PRO A 64 9.64 9.90 6.80
N GLN A 65 10.54 9.18 6.13
CA GLN A 65 11.81 8.73 6.69
C GLN A 65 12.95 9.35 5.89
N ALA A 66 13.99 9.81 6.58
CA ALA A 66 15.18 10.32 5.91
C ALA A 66 15.88 9.17 5.19
N VAL A 67 16.28 9.40 3.93
CA VAL A 67 17.09 8.41 3.20
C VAL A 67 18.47 8.35 3.86
N SER A 68 18.77 7.24 4.52
CA SER A 68 20.11 6.96 5.04
C SER A 68 21.06 6.59 3.90
N ARG A 69 22.28 7.12 3.92
CA ARG A 69 23.35 6.71 2.99
C ARG A 69 23.94 5.35 3.34
N LEU A 70 23.71 4.87 4.56
CA LEU A 70 24.10 3.55 5.02
C LEU A 70 22.89 2.61 4.91
N PRO A 71 23.07 1.38 4.39
CA PRO A 71 21.98 0.41 4.29
C PRO A 71 21.42 0.09 5.67
N THR A 72 20.12 -0.15 5.76
CA THR A 72 19.52 -0.64 7.00
C THR A 72 19.87 -2.12 7.19
N PHE A 73 19.71 -2.63 8.42
CA PHE A 73 19.88 -4.06 8.67
C PHE A 73 18.98 -4.93 7.78
N GLU A 74 17.74 -4.50 7.54
CA GLU A 74 16.83 -5.20 6.63
C GLU A 74 17.32 -5.16 5.17
N SER A 75 17.88 -4.04 4.71
CA SER A 75 18.46 -3.94 3.36
C SER A 75 19.61 -4.93 3.17
N LEU A 76 20.47 -5.08 4.19
CA LEU A 76 21.59 -6.03 4.15
C LEU A 76 21.13 -7.50 4.14
N LEU A 77 20.01 -7.80 4.82
CA LEU A 77 19.40 -9.13 4.79
C LEU A 77 18.82 -9.45 3.42
N ALA A 78 18.07 -8.52 2.82
CA ALA A 78 17.46 -8.70 1.50
C ALA A 78 18.51 -8.93 0.41
N GLU A 79 19.63 -8.21 0.42
CA GLU A 79 20.73 -8.40 -0.55
C GLU A 79 21.39 -9.79 -0.48
N ARG A 80 21.33 -10.46 0.68
CA ARG A 80 21.95 -11.77 0.88
C ARG A 80 21.07 -12.92 0.38
N ASP A 81 19.76 -12.75 0.39
CA ASP A 81 18.78 -13.77 -0.03
C ASP A 81 18.58 -13.78 -1.57
N ASP A 82 19.15 -12.81 -2.28
CA ASP A 82 19.17 -12.69 -3.75
C ASP A 82 20.40 -13.38 -4.42
N VAL A 83 21.22 -14.13 -3.66
CA VAL A 83 22.42 -14.87 -4.13
C VAL A 83 22.28 -16.37 -3.92
#